data_AF-A0A3A8KMN7-F1
#
_entry.id   AF-A0A3A8KMN7-F1
#
_cell.length_a   1.000
_cell.length_b   1.000
_cell.length_c   1.000
_cell.angle_alpha   90.00
_cell.angle_beta   90.00
_cell.angle_gamma   90.00
#
_symmetry.space_group_name_H-M   'P 1'
#
loop_
_entity.id
_entity.type
_entity.pdbx_description
1 polymer ?
#
loop_
_entity_poly.entity_id
_entity_poly.type
_entity_poly.pdbx_seq_one_letter_code
_entity_poly.pdbx_strand_id
1 'polypeptide(L)'
;MNAVPITEVRALPSAGIVVFANFTELVAYGAEGLRWRTKRLAWDGLKIVEVTERSLIGEYWDIRDEAMQRFEVDLATGAQRGGVEG
;
A
#
# COMPACT_ATOMS: atom_id res chain seq x y z
N MET A 1 6.93 3.25 -23.42
CA MET A 1 6.08 3.85 -22.38
C MET A 1 5.83 2.75 -21.36
N ASN A 2 6.39 2.85 -20.14
CA ASN A 2 6.16 1.84 -19.10
C ASN A 2 4.93 2.28 -18.30
N ALA A 3 3.79 1.64 -18.54
CA ALA A 3 2.59 1.81 -17.72
C ALA A 3 2.64 0.80 -16.57
N VAL A 4 2.26 1.24 -15.37
CA VAL A 4 2.09 0.37 -14.21
C VAL A 4 0.60 0.16 -13.99
N PRO A 5 0.11 -1.09 -13.90
CA PRO A 5 -1.30 -1.35 -13.66
C PRO A 5 -1.70 -0.84 -12.28
N ILE A 6 -2.83 -0.14 -12.21
CA ILE A 6 -3.46 0.25 -10.95
C ILE A 6 -4.57 -0.77 -10.66
N THR A 7 -4.40 -1.52 -9.59
CA THR A 7 -5.33 -2.57 -9.17
C THR A 7 -6.39 -2.03 -8.22
N GLU A 8 -6.07 -0.97 -7.48
CA GLU A 8 -6.98 -0.34 -6.54
C GLU A 8 -6.67 1.15 -6.32
N VAL A 9 -7.70 1.93 -6.01
CA VAL A 9 -7.58 3.34 -5.60
C VAL A 9 -8.39 3.56 -4.33
N ARG A 10 -7.82 4.31 -3.38
CA ARG A 10 -8.48 4.75 -2.14
C ARG A 10 -8.30 6.26 -1.96
N ALA A 11 -9.38 7.01 -2.04
CA ALA A 11 -9.39 8.42 -1.66
C ALA A 11 -9.55 8.51 -0.14
N LEU A 12 -8.63 9.21 0.54
CA LEU A 12 -8.60 9.36 1.99
C LEU A 12 -8.58 10.86 2.36
N PRO A 13 -9.74 11.54 2.30
CA PRO A 13 -9.81 13.00 2.48
C PRO A 13 -9.33 13.45 3.87
N SER A 14 -9.57 12.66 4.92
CA SER A 14 -9.10 12.95 6.29
C SER A 14 -7.57 13.01 6.39
N ALA A 15 -6.85 12.23 5.58
CA ALA A 15 -5.39 12.27 5.47
C ALA A 15 -4.89 13.22 4.36
N GLY A 16 -5.80 13.79 3.56
CA GLY A 16 -5.50 14.66 2.44
C GLY A 16 -4.71 13.97 1.32
N ILE A 17 -4.97 12.68 1.08
CA ILE A 17 -4.27 11.88 0.06
C ILE A 17 -5.20 10.99 -0.76
N VAL A 18 -4.72 10.57 -1.92
CA VAL A 18 -5.23 9.45 -2.71
C VAL A 18 -4.14 8.39 -2.81
N VAL A 19 -4.46 7.17 -2.40
CA VAL A 19 -3.55 6.01 -2.46
C VAL A 19 -3.90 5.16 -3.68
N PHE A 20 -2.88 4.78 -4.44
CA PHE A 20 -2.95 3.89 -5.59
C PHE A 20 -2.17 2.61 -5.26
N ALA A 21 -2.81 1.47 -5.48
CA ALA A 21 -2.17 0.16 -5.41
C ALA A 21 -1.84 -0.35 -6.81
N ASN A 22 -0.68 -0.98 -6.95
CA ASN A 22 -0.41 -1.90 -8.05
C ASN A 22 -0.37 -3.33 -7.48
N PHE A 23 0.27 -4.28 -8.18
CA PHE A 23 0.38 -5.66 -7.69
C PHE A 23 1.33 -5.83 -6.48
N THR A 24 2.26 -4.89 -6.26
CA THR A 24 3.38 -5.07 -5.34
C THR A 24 3.57 -3.96 -4.30
N GLU A 25 3.05 -2.76 -4.52
CA GLU A 25 3.36 -1.54 -3.76
C GLU A 25 2.16 -0.58 -3.67
N LEU A 26 2.25 0.38 -2.75
CA LEU A 26 1.34 1.50 -2.62
C LEU A 26 2.05 2.83 -2.90
N VAL A 27 1.34 3.76 -3.54
CA VAL A 27 1.79 5.12 -3.81
C VAL A 27 0.71 6.10 -3.39
N ALA A 28 1.07 7.13 -2.62
CA ALA A 28 0.14 8.18 -2.21
C ALA A 28 0.48 9.53 -2.83
N TYR A 29 -0.54 10.22 -3.31
CA TYR A 29 -0.45 11.61 -3.76
C TYR A 29 -1.30 12.51 -2.86
N GLY A 30 -0.76 13.67 -2.50
CA GLY A 30 -1.51 14.76 -1.89
C GLY A 30 -1.62 15.96 -2.85
N ALA A 31 -2.10 17.09 -2.34
CA ALA A 31 -2.26 18.32 -3.14
C ALA A 31 -0.96 18.81 -3.79
N GLU A 32 0.18 18.61 -3.12
CA GLU A 32 1.52 19.02 -3.59
C GLU A 32 2.22 17.95 -4.45
N GLY A 33 1.52 16.88 -4.84
CA GLY A 33 2.08 15.78 -5.63
C GLY A 33 2.41 14.53 -4.80
N LEU A 34 3.47 13.81 -5.18
CA LEU A 34 3.85 12.53 -4.55
C LEU A 34 4.18 12.75 -3.08
N ARG A 35 3.44 12.08 -2.19
CA ARG A 35 3.68 12.15 -0.74
C ARG A 35 4.60 11.04 -0.27
N TRP A 36 4.31 9.80 -0.66
CA TRP A 36 5.15 8.65 -0.35
C TRP A 36 4.90 7.50 -1.31
N ARG A 37 5.86 6.57 -1.33
CA ARG A 37 5.78 5.26 -1.98
C ARG A 37 6.36 4.24 -1.00
N THR A 38 5.66 3.13 -0.81
CA THR A 38 6.15 2.05 0.04
C THR A 38 7.32 1.34 -0.63
N LYS A 39 8.05 0.53 0.14
CA LYS A 39 8.85 -0.54 -0.47
C LYS A 39 7.90 -1.62 -1.01
N ARG A 40 8.46 -2.71 -1.55
CA ARG A 40 7.66 -3.84 -1.98
C ARG A 40 6.93 -4.45 -0.78
N LEU A 41 5.60 -4.50 -0.87
CA LEU A 41 4.72 -5.11 0.13
C LEU A 41 4.43 -6.58 -0.22
N ALA A 42 4.27 -6.88 -1.50
CA ALA A 42 3.92 -8.22 -1.98
C ALA A 42 4.70 -8.59 -3.25
N TRP A 43 4.80 -9.90 -3.54
CA TRP A 43 5.26 -10.38 -4.84
C TRP A 43 4.19 -10.26 -5.92
N ASP A 44 2.93 -10.44 -5.54
CA ASP A 44 1.74 -10.24 -6.35
C ASP A 44 0.50 -10.15 -5.44
N GLY A 45 -0.64 -9.72 -6.00
CA GLY A 45 -1.96 -9.92 -5.40
C GLY A 45 -2.21 -9.15 -4.11
N LEU A 46 -1.52 -8.02 -3.88
CA LEU A 46 -1.77 -7.20 -2.70
C LEU A 46 -3.23 -6.72 -2.67
N LYS A 47 -3.84 -6.74 -1.49
CA LYS A 47 -5.20 -6.25 -1.27
C LYS A 47 -5.26 -5.35 -0.05
N ILE A 48 -5.93 -4.20 -0.18
CA ILE A 48 -6.22 -3.33 0.97
C ILE A 48 -7.51 -3.85 1.62
N VAL A 49 -7.44 -4.16 2.92
CA VAL A 49 -8.56 -4.77 3.65
C VAL A 49 -9.19 -3.82 4.66
N GLU A 50 -8.43 -2.85 5.16
CA GLU A 50 -8.92 -1.88 6.15
C GLU A 50 -8.17 -0.56 6.03
N VAL A 51 -8.87 0.53 6.32
CA VAL A 51 -8.26 1.86 6.49
C VAL A 51 -8.78 2.46 7.79
N THR A 52 -7.85 2.87 8.65
CA THR A 52 -8.11 3.58 9.90
C THR A 52 -7.73 5.06 9.75
N GLU A 53 -7.84 5.83 10.83
CA GLU A 53 -7.41 7.24 10.82
C GLU A 53 -5.91 7.43 10.56
N ARG A 54 -5.09 6.44 10.95
CA ARG A 54 -3.63 6.54 10.88
C ARG A 54 -2.99 5.57 9.90
N SER A 55 -3.63 4.45 9.65
CA SER A 55 -2.99 3.34 8.94
C SER A 55 -3.88 2.76 7.85
N LEU A 56 -3.23 2.25 6.81
CA LEU A 56 -3.82 1.38 5.82
C LEU A 56 -3.30 -0.04 6.09
N ILE A 57 -4.22 -1.00 6.21
CA ILE A 57 -3.91 -2.40 6.46
C ILE A 57 -4.27 -3.19 5.21
N GLY A 58 -3.33 -4.03 4.79
CA GLY A 58 -3.53 -4.93 3.66
C GLY A 58 -3.03 -6.33 3.93
N GLU A 59 -3.34 -7.21 2.99
CA GLU A 59 -3.00 -8.62 3.02
C GLU A 59 -2.31 -9.03 1.73
N TYR A 60 -1.43 -10.03 1.82
CA TYR A 60 -0.72 -10.64 0.70
C TYR A 60 -0.41 -12.11 1.00
N TRP A 61 -0.18 -12.91 -0.03
CA TRP A 61 0.33 -14.27 0.14
C TRP A 61 1.85 -14.26 0.27
N ASP A 62 2.40 -14.79 1.37
CA ASP A 62 3.84 -14.98 1.53
C ASP A 62 4.23 -16.42 1.20
N ILE A 63 5.06 -16.59 0.18
CA ILE A 63 5.57 -17.91 -0.23
C ILE A 63 6.52 -18.53 0.80
N ARG A 64 7.16 -17.72 1.66
CA ARG A 64 8.11 -18.22 2.67
C ARG A 64 7.39 -18.96 3.80
N ASP A 65 6.20 -18.48 4.14
CA ASP A 65 5.38 -19.01 5.22
C ASP A 65 4.17 -19.81 4.72
N GLU A 66 3.97 -19.87 3.39
CA GLU A 66 2.80 -20.47 2.73
C GLU A 66 1.47 -20.05 3.36
N ALA A 67 1.33 -18.74 3.64
CA ALA A 67 0.19 -18.19 4.34
C ALA A 67 -0.17 -16.77 3.89
N MET A 68 -1.42 -16.37 4.15
CA MET A 68 -1.82 -14.97 4.07
C MET A 68 -1.18 -14.20 5.23
N GLN A 69 -0.38 -13.19 4.89
CA GLN A 69 0.26 -12.28 5.82
C GLN A 69 -0.36 -10.89 5.71
N ARG A 70 -0.13 -10.06 6.73
CA ARG A 70 -0.59 -8.68 6.80
C ARG A 70 0.57 -7.70 6.67
N PHE A 71 0.27 -6.55 6.10
CA PHE A 71 1.11 -5.37 6.18
C PHE A 71 0.30 -4.18 6.70
N GLU A 72 0.99 -3.24 7.31
CA GLU A 72 0.43 -1.96 7.77
C GLU A 72 1.27 -0.82 7.23
N VAL A 73 0.63 0.24 6.73
CA VAL A 73 1.29 1.44 6.22
C VAL A 73 0.76 2.67 6.95
N ASP A 74 1.64 3.44 7.57
CA ASP A 74 1.31 4.72 8.18
C ASP A 74 0.95 5.75 7.08
N LEU A 75 -0.25 6.30 7.15
CA LEU A 75 -0.82 7.16 6.10
C LEU A 75 -0.06 8.49 5.95
N ALA A 76 0.62 8.96 6.99
CA ALA A 76 1.35 10.23 6.95
C ALA A 76 2.70 10.06 6.24
N THR A 77 3.37 8.93 6.47
CA THR A 77 4.78 8.74 6.10
C THR A 77 5.01 7.69 5.02
N GLY A 78 4.07 6.78 4.81
CA GLY A 78 4.27 5.60 3.96
C GLY A 78 5.19 4.54 4.60
N ALA A 79 5.58 4.71 5.87
CA ALA A 79 6.36 3.71 6.58
C ALA A 79 5.54 2.42 6.72
N GLN A 80 6.12 1.30 6.30
CA GLN A 80 5.46 0.00 6.35
C GLN A 80 5.98 -0.86 7.51
N ARG A 81 5.11 -1.73 8.01
CA ARG A 81 5.45 -2.89 8.84
C ARG A 81 4.97 -4.15 8.13
N GLY A 82 5.83 -5.16 8.07
CA GLY A 82 5.54 -6.37 7.31
C GLY A 82 5.58 -6.14 5.79
N GLY A 83 5.06 -7.09 5.04
CA GLY A 83 5.34 -7.19 3.61
C GLY A 83 6.72 -7.78 3.35
N VAL A 84 7.00 -8.06 2.08
CA VAL A 84 8.19 -8.84 1.68
C VAL A 84 9.54 -8.12 1.91
N GLU A 85 9.52 -6.79 2.09
CA GLU A 85 10.68 -5.92 2.38
C GLU A 85 10.52 -5.02 3.62
N GLY A 86 9.54 -5.32 4.50
CA GLY A 86 9.27 -4.54 5.72
C GLY A 86 9.72 -5.19 7.01
#